data_AF-A0AAD6YGY4-F1
#
_entry.id   AF-A0AAD6YGY4-F1
#
_cell.length_a   1.000
_cell.length_b   1.000
_cell.length_c   1.000
_cell.angle_alpha   90.00
_cell.angle_beta   90.00
_cell.angle_gamma   90.00
#
_symmetry.space_group_name_H-M   'P 1'
#
loop_
_entity.id
_entity.type
_entity.pdbx_description
1 polymer ?
#
loop_
_entity_poly.entity_id
_entity_poly.type
_entity_poly.pdbx_seq_one_letter_code
_entity_poly.pdbx_strand_id
1 'polypeptide(L)' 'MNVMLTRAKKGMVIVTCSSFLRSGGGAQTLLGRLERYWATREQDIWIDWRRVADGTANLPGSPGT' A
#
# COMPACT_ATOMS: atom_id res chain seq x y z
N MET A 1 9.72 7.59 -9.10
CA MET A 1 8.52 7.51 -8.23
C MET A 1 8.26 8.77 -7.38
N ASN A 2 9.08 9.82 -7.44
CA ASN A 2 8.94 10.98 -6.55
C ASN A 2 7.63 11.75 -6.78
N VAL A 3 7.28 12.01 -8.05
CA VAL A 3 6.07 12.76 -8.43
C VAL A 3 4.76 12.08 -8.01
N MET A 4 4.72 10.75 -7.99
CA MET A 4 3.51 10.02 -7.61
C MET A 4 3.29 10.12 -6.10
N LEU A 5 4.36 9.98 -5.30
CA LEU A 5 4.30 9.96 -3.83
C LEU A 5 4.06 11.34 -3.21
N THR A 6 4.41 12.43 -3.91
CA THR A 6 4.30 13.80 -3.37
C THR A 6 2.99 14.53 -3.71
N ARG A 7 2.10 13.93 -4.50
CA ARG A 7 0.84 14.57 -4.91
C ARG A 7 -0.29 14.45 -3.91
N ALA A 8 -0.26 13.46 -3.01
CA ALA A 8 -1.31 13.28 -2.02
C ALA A 8 -1.15 14.28 -0.86
N LYS A 9 -2.24 14.98 -0.52
CA LYS A 9 -2.26 15.97 0.58
C LYS A 9 -2.79 15.43 1.90
N LYS A 10 -3.64 14.38 1.87
CA LYS A 10 -4.33 13.84 3.06
C LYS A 10 -4.02 12.36 3.32
N GLY A 11 -3.93 11.55 2.27
CA GLY A 11 -3.64 10.12 2.35
C GLY A 11 -3.44 9.55 0.96
N MET A 12 -2.76 8.42 0.86
CA MET A 12 -2.45 7.75 -0.40
C MET A 12 -2.72 6.25 -0.29
N VAL A 13 -3.51 5.72 -1.23
CA VAL A 13 -3.68 4.29 -1.42
C VAL A 13 -2.89 3.89 -2.66
N ILE A 14 -2.05 2.87 -2.54
CA ILE A 14 -1.21 2.38 -3.64
C ILE A 14 -1.65 0.95 -3.96
N VAL A 15 -2.21 0.76 -5.16
CA VAL A 15 -2.58 -0.57 -5.66
C VAL A 15 -1.37 -1.16 -6.40
N THR A 16 -0.83 -2.26 -5.89
CA THR A 16 0.34 -2.92 -6.47
C THR A 16 0.44 -4.39 -6.05
N CYS A 17 1.40 -5.12 -6.59
CA CYS A 17 1.65 -6.52 -6.27
C CYS A 17 2.73 -6.63 -5.17
N SER A 18 2.46 -7.35 -4.09
CA SER A 18 3.41 -7.51 -2.97
C SER A 18 4.72 -8.20 -3.38
N SER A 19 4.64 -9.19 -4.26
CA SER A 19 5.80 -9.88 -4.83
C SER A 19 6.75 -8.93 -5.56
N PHE A 20 6.20 -7.95 -6.29
CA PHE A 20 7.01 -6.96 -6.99
C PHE A 20 7.84 -6.08 -6.02
N LEU A 21 7.27 -5.72 -4.87
CA LEU A 21 7.94 -4.88 -3.87
C LEU A 21 8.87 -5.66 -2.93
N ARG A 22 8.61 -6.94 -2.69
CA ARG A 22 9.42 -7.74 -1.74
C ARG A 22 10.65 -8.37 -2.38
N SER A 23 10.49 -8.93 -3.57
CA SER A 23 11.53 -9.72 -4.23
C SER A 23 11.72 -9.38 -5.71
N GLY A 24 10.83 -8.57 -6.30
CA GLY A 24 10.94 -8.11 -7.68
C GLY A 24 11.73 -6.79 -7.84
N GLY A 25 11.62 -6.21 -9.04
CA GLY A 25 12.29 -4.96 -9.40
C GLY A 25 11.86 -3.74 -8.57
N GLY A 26 10.78 -3.85 -7.79
CA GLY A 26 10.31 -2.82 -6.87
C GLY A 26 11.07 -2.74 -5.56
N ALA A 27 11.84 -3.77 -5.19
CA ALA A 27 12.41 -3.90 -3.84
C ALA A 27 13.35 -2.74 -3.44
N GLN A 28 14.19 -2.27 -4.37
CA GLN A 28 15.13 -1.18 -4.10
C GLN A 28 14.56 0.21 -4.33
N THR A 29 13.33 0.31 -4.85
CA THR A 29 12.66 1.59 -5.05
C THR A 29 12.24 2.22 -3.72
N LEU A 30 11.94 3.53 -3.75
CA LEU A 30 11.38 4.22 -2.58
C LEU A 30 10.10 3.53 -2.06
N LEU A 31 9.24 3.03 -2.95
CA LEU A 31 8.04 2.30 -2.54
C LEU A 31 8.37 0.98 -1.84
N GLY A 32 9.34 0.20 -2.35
CA GLY A 32 9.79 -1.03 -1.69
C GLY A 32 10.46 -0.79 -0.34
N ARG A 33 11.07 0.38 -0.13
CA ARG A 33 11.58 0.79 1.19
C ARG A 33 10.47 1.24 2.14
N LEU A 34 9.47 1.95 1.63
CA LEU A 34 8.28 2.35 2.41
C LEU A 34 7.48 1.13 2.86
N GLU A 35 7.27 0.15 1.99
CA GLU A 35 6.59 -1.11 2.36
C GLU A 35 7.30 -1.79 3.53
N ARG A 36 8.63 -1.97 3.46
CA ARG A 36 9.42 -2.55 4.56
C ARG A 36 9.36 -1.73 5.84
N TYR A 37 9.38 -0.40 5.72
CA TYR A 37 9.28 0.51 6.87
C TYR A 37 7.94 0.35 7.60
N TRP A 38 6.84 0.25 6.86
CA TRP A 38 5.49 0.11 7.43
C TRP A 38 5.15 -1.32 7.85
N ALA A 39 5.67 -2.33 7.16
CA ALA A 39 5.47 -3.74 7.48
C ALA A 39 5.96 -4.12 8.89
N THR A 40 6.91 -3.34 9.43
CA THR A 40 7.44 -3.52 10.79
C THR A 40 6.69 -2.73 11.86
N ARG A 41 5.75 -1.86 11.45
CA ARG A 41 5.04 -0.93 12.35
C ARG A 41 3.54 -1.21 12.41
N GLU A 42 2.96 -1.68 11.32
CA GLU A 42 1.52 -1.84 11.15
C GLU A 42 1.21 -3.23 10.59
N GLN A 43 0.16 -3.87 11.12
CA GLN A 43 -0.21 -5.24 10.75
C GLN A 43 -1.01 -5.30 9.43
N ASP A 44 -1.67 -4.20 9.04
CA ASP A 44 -2.66 -4.18 7.95
C ASP A 44 -2.27 -3.29 6.77
N ILE A 45 -0.99 -3.28 6.40
CA ILE A 45 -0.49 -2.45 5.28
C ILE A 45 -0.83 -3.04 3.90
N TRP A 46 -1.23 -4.30 3.85
CA TRP A 46 -1.62 -5.02 2.63
C TRP A 46 -3.07 -5.46 2.74
N ILE A 47 -3.91 -4.90 1.88
CA ILE A 47 -5.34 -5.22 1.82
C ILE A 47 -5.64 -5.74 0.42
N ASP A 48 -6.38 -6.85 0.32
CA ASP A 48 -6.88 -7.33 -0.96
C ASP A 48 -7.91 -6.35 -1.50
N TRP A 49 -7.57 -5.71 -2.62
CA TRP A 49 -8.43 -4.71 -3.25
C TRP A 49 -9.80 -5.29 -3.65
N ARG A 50 -9.88 -6.59 -3.96
CA ARG A 50 -11.17 -7.23 -4.29
C ARG A 50 -12.09 -7.25 -3.10
N ARG A 51 -11.56 -7.56 -1.91
CA ARG A 51 -12.33 -7.53 -0.67
C ARG A 51 -12.85 -6.13 -0.35
N VAL A 52 -12.07 -5.09 -0.65
CA VAL A 52 -12.53 -3.70 -0.53
C VAL A 52 -13.65 -3.40 -1.53
N ALA A 53 -13.50 -3.83 -2.79
CA ALA A 53 -14.52 -3.65 -3.81
C ALA A 53 -15.84 -4.40 -3.48
N ASP A 54 -15.72 -5.55 -2.82
CA ASP A 54 -16.84 -6.37 -2.36
C ASP A 54 -17.45 -5.88 -1.02
N GLY A 55 -16.93 -4.80 -0.42
CA GLY A 55 -17.39 -4.28 0.88
C GLY A 55 -17.02 -5.16 2.09
N THR A 56 -16.13 -6.13 1.92
CA THR A 56 -15.73 -7.11 2.95
C THR A 56 -14.39 -6.82 3.63
N ALA A 57 -13.77 -5.69 3.29
CA ALA A 57 -12.57 -5.17 3.93
C ALA A 57 -12.56 -3.63 3.96
N ASN A 58 -11.97 -3.07 5.01
CA ASN A 58 -11.78 -1.63 5.15
C ASN A 58 -10.64 -1.12 4.28
N LEU A 59 -10.68 0.16 3.91
CA LEU A 59 -9.50 0.86 3.45
C LEU A 59 -8.64 1.25 4.66
N PRO A 60 -7.32 1.42 4.50
CA PRO A 60 -6.49 1.92 5.58
C PRO A 60 -6.97 3.31 6.02
N GLY A 61 -7.40 3.43 7.28
CA GLY A 61 -7.93 4.68 7.84
C GLY A 61 -9.35 5.08 7.38
N SER A 62 -10.08 4.22 6.68
CA SER A 62 -11.49 4.44 6.35
C SER A 62 -12.30 3.14 6.43
N PRO A 63 -13.38 3.08 7.22
CA PRO A 63 -14.28 1.93 7.22
C PRO A 63 -14.81 1.66 5.81
N GLY A 64 -14.83 0.39 5.40
CA GLY A 64 -15.62 -0.09 4.27
C GLY A 64 -17.05 -0.25 4.78
N THR A 65 -17.98 0.45 4.15
CA THR A 65 -19.42 0.37 4.44
C THR A 65 -20.03 -0.88 3.83
#